data_AF-A0A432HXI1-F1
#
_entry.id   AF-A0A432HXI1-F1
#
_cell.length_a   1.000
_cell.length_b   1.000
_cell.length_c   1.000
_cell.angle_alpha   90.00
_cell.angle_beta   90.00
_cell.angle_gamma   90.00
#
_symmetry.space_group_name_H-M   'P 1'
#
loop_
_entity.id
_entity.type
_entity.pdbx_description
1 polymer ?
#
loop_
_entity_poly.entity_id
_entity_poly.type
_entity_poly.pdbx_seq_one_letter_code
_entity_poly.pdbx_strand_id
1 'polypeptide(L)'
;DISFLGEVAWYSALTNPEKFPIPVDRQDGEIGFSIPITYVPLRNTIFLSLSAAYLESDILHAIEVEGMNPKEVEAHIFLAPNAIDYSGYPDCRPEYYEKMRESLELGSKLWTQYKVHINVETPIIEFSKAEIAELGKRIQAPIEHTWSCYKGGNEPCGGCDSCILRAKGYEEAGFPDPLLVKLGKA
;
A
#
# COMPACT_ATOMS: atom_id res chain seq x y z
N ASP A 1 5.15 13.12 -11.03
CA ASP A 1 6.14 13.25 -9.95
C ASP A 1 5.37 13.37 -8.63
N ILE A 2 5.74 12.59 -7.61
CA ILE A 2 5.12 12.63 -6.27
C ILE A 2 6.11 13.09 -5.19
N SER A 3 7.24 13.68 -5.59
CA SER A 3 8.28 14.21 -4.69
C SER A 3 7.74 15.14 -3.61
N PHE A 4 6.70 15.92 -3.91
CA PHE A 4 6.01 16.81 -2.96
C PHE A 4 5.53 16.11 -1.69
N LEU A 5 5.28 14.79 -1.73
CA LEU A 5 4.88 14.02 -0.57
C LEU A 5 5.88 14.16 0.59
N GLY A 6 7.18 14.24 0.28
CA GLY A 6 8.22 14.43 1.30
C GLY A 6 8.14 15.79 2.00
N GLU A 7 7.62 16.80 1.33
CA GLU A 7 7.46 18.17 1.86
C GLU A 7 6.20 18.29 2.72
N VAL A 8 5.07 17.70 2.27
CA VAL A 8 3.79 17.82 2.98
C VAL A 8 3.63 16.79 4.10
N ALA A 9 4.14 15.57 3.91
CA ALA A 9 4.13 14.48 4.88
C ALA A 9 5.54 14.28 5.48
N TRP A 10 6.16 15.38 5.90
CA TRP A 10 7.58 15.43 6.27
C TRP A 10 7.91 14.77 7.62
N TYR A 11 6.94 14.59 8.51
CA TYR A 11 7.17 14.03 9.84
C TYR A 11 7.25 12.49 9.78
N SER A 12 8.31 11.98 9.16
CA SER A 12 8.57 10.56 9.02
C SER A 12 10.05 10.26 8.76
N ALA A 13 10.55 9.16 9.30
CA ALA A 13 11.86 8.61 8.96
C ALA A 13 11.97 8.12 7.51
N LEU A 14 10.83 7.89 6.83
CA LEU A 14 10.83 7.45 5.43
C LEU A 14 10.84 8.63 4.43
N THR A 15 10.40 9.82 4.85
CA THR A 15 10.44 11.03 4.00
C THR A 15 11.61 11.95 4.36
N ASN A 16 12.07 11.95 5.61
CA ASN A 16 13.15 12.80 6.10
C ASN A 16 14.15 12.00 6.95
N PRO A 17 14.87 11.03 6.36
CA PRO A 17 15.78 10.14 7.09
C PRO A 17 16.96 10.86 7.76
N GLU A 18 17.37 12.03 7.25
CA GLU A 18 18.43 12.85 7.86
C GLU A 18 17.98 13.48 9.19
N LYS A 19 16.67 13.74 9.34
CA LYS A 19 16.05 14.35 10.52
C LYS A 19 15.54 13.31 11.51
N PHE A 20 15.08 12.17 10.99
CA PHE A 20 14.50 11.09 11.78
C PHE A 20 15.16 9.76 11.41
N PRO A 21 16.00 9.19 12.29
CA PRO A 21 16.66 7.93 12.00
C PRO A 21 15.65 6.79 11.88
N ILE A 22 15.88 5.88 10.92
CA ILE A 22 15.07 4.66 10.75
C ILE A 22 15.38 3.71 11.92
N PRO A 23 14.36 3.26 12.68
CA PRO A 23 14.54 2.24 13.71
C PRO A 23 15.11 0.94 13.13
N VAL A 24 16.02 0.32 13.88
CA VAL A 24 16.62 -0.98 13.56
C VAL A 24 16.61 -1.87 14.78
N ASP A 25 16.57 -3.17 14.55
CA ASP A 25 16.76 -4.21 15.56
C ASP A 25 15.77 -4.12 16.75
N ARG A 26 14.54 -3.67 16.46
CA ARG A 26 13.44 -3.65 17.44
C ARG A 26 12.99 -5.08 17.75
N GLN A 27 12.67 -5.34 19.02
CA GLN A 27 12.21 -6.66 19.45
C GLN A 27 10.76 -6.92 19.02
N ASP A 28 10.39 -8.20 18.87
CA ASP A 28 9.09 -8.70 18.38
C ASP A 28 7.84 -8.33 19.22
N GLY A 29 7.99 -7.51 20.27
CA GLY A 29 6.88 -6.91 21.03
C GLY A 29 6.79 -5.39 20.95
N GLU A 30 7.80 -4.72 20.37
CA GLU A 30 7.83 -3.26 20.22
C GLU A 30 7.26 -2.81 18.87
N ILE A 31 7.26 -3.70 17.88
CA ILE A 31 6.70 -3.47 16.55
C ILE A 31 5.17 -3.55 16.66
N GLY A 32 4.50 -2.46 16.29
CA GLY A 32 3.04 -2.41 16.27
C GLY A 32 2.35 -1.98 17.57
N PHE A 33 3.08 -1.65 18.66
CA PHE A 33 2.47 -1.12 19.89
C PHE A 33 1.99 0.34 19.76
N SER A 34 2.70 1.14 18.97
CA SER A 34 2.35 2.51 18.64
C SER A 34 2.62 2.79 17.16
N ILE A 35 2.09 3.91 16.65
CA ILE A 35 2.43 4.39 15.31
C ILE A 35 3.92 4.81 15.34
N PRO A 36 4.84 4.10 14.65
CA PRO A 36 6.26 4.38 14.68
C PRO A 36 6.58 5.60 13.81
N ILE A 37 7.79 6.16 13.99
CA ILE A 37 8.26 7.30 13.19
C ILE A 37 8.42 6.98 11.69
N THR A 38 8.37 5.70 11.30
CA THR A 38 8.34 5.26 9.89
C THR A 38 6.93 5.38 9.26
N TYR A 39 5.91 5.73 10.04
CA TYR A 39 4.61 6.15 9.50
C TYR A 39 4.79 7.44 8.70
N VAL A 40 4.18 7.50 7.53
CA VAL A 40 4.14 8.71 6.69
C VAL A 40 2.73 9.31 6.82
N PRO A 41 2.57 10.51 7.40
CA PRO A 41 1.26 11.09 7.67
C PRO A 41 0.32 11.10 6.47
N LEU A 42 -0.85 10.44 6.61
CA LEU A 42 -1.93 10.38 5.63
C LEU A 42 -1.51 9.94 4.22
N ARG A 43 -0.42 9.17 4.11
CA ARG A 43 0.12 8.76 2.82
C ARG A 43 -0.91 8.00 1.99
N ASN A 44 -1.67 7.07 2.58
CA ASN A 44 -2.64 6.30 1.81
C ASN A 44 -3.83 7.17 1.37
N THR A 45 -4.19 8.21 2.15
CA THR A 45 -5.18 9.21 1.73
C THR A 45 -4.73 9.96 0.50
N ILE A 46 -3.47 10.41 0.47
CA ILE A 46 -2.90 11.13 -0.67
C ILE A 46 -2.83 10.20 -1.90
N PHE A 47 -2.39 8.94 -1.71
CA PHE A 47 -2.33 7.99 -2.82
C PHE A 47 -3.72 7.64 -3.36
N LEU A 48 -4.72 7.46 -2.49
CA LEU A 48 -6.09 7.20 -2.91
C LEU A 48 -6.67 8.39 -3.67
N SER A 49 -6.47 9.62 -3.21
CA SER A 49 -6.98 10.81 -3.89
C SER A 49 -6.33 11.03 -5.27
N LEU A 50 -5.01 10.83 -5.38
CA LEU A 50 -4.30 10.89 -6.66
C LEU A 50 -4.77 9.80 -7.61
N SER A 51 -4.94 8.57 -7.12
CA SER A 51 -5.42 7.44 -7.93
C SER A 51 -6.84 7.67 -8.43
N ALA A 52 -7.73 8.20 -7.58
CA ALA A 52 -9.09 8.53 -7.93
C ALA A 52 -9.17 9.65 -8.97
N ALA A 53 -8.39 10.72 -8.81
CA ALA A 53 -8.35 11.82 -9.78
C ALA A 53 -7.85 11.36 -11.16
N TYR A 54 -6.82 10.49 -11.18
CA TYR A 54 -6.31 9.89 -12.41
C TYR A 54 -7.37 9.01 -13.09
N LEU A 55 -7.96 8.06 -12.34
CA LEU A 55 -9.00 7.15 -12.84
C LEU A 55 -10.22 7.92 -13.38
N GLU A 56 -10.67 8.93 -12.64
CA GLU A 56 -11.78 9.78 -13.04
C GLU A 56 -11.47 10.52 -14.35
N SER A 57 -10.26 11.06 -14.51
CA SER A 57 -9.86 11.76 -15.73
C SER A 57 -9.89 10.84 -16.96
N ASP A 58 -9.33 9.63 -16.84
CA ASP A 58 -9.29 8.65 -17.93
C ASP A 58 -10.70 8.20 -18.33
N ILE A 59 -11.57 7.91 -17.35
CA ILE A 59 -12.95 7.48 -17.62
C ILE A 59 -13.78 8.62 -18.19
N LEU A 60 -13.64 9.85 -17.69
CA LEU A 60 -14.34 11.00 -18.26
C LEU A 60 -13.94 11.24 -19.72
N HIS A 61 -12.66 11.09 -20.06
CA HIS A 61 -12.21 11.16 -21.45
C HIS A 61 -12.87 10.07 -22.30
N ALA A 62 -12.87 8.82 -21.82
CA ALA A 62 -13.51 7.70 -22.52
C ALA A 62 -15.00 7.96 -22.77
N ILE A 63 -15.72 8.49 -21.78
CA ILE A 63 -17.15 8.79 -21.89
C ILE A 63 -17.41 10.01 -22.80
N GLU A 64 -16.76 11.15 -22.53
CA GLU A 64 -17.12 12.44 -23.12
C GLU A 64 -16.49 12.69 -24.49
N VAL A 65 -15.34 12.06 -24.76
CA VAL A 65 -14.59 12.25 -26.02
C VAL A 65 -14.70 11.02 -26.90
N GLU A 66 -14.50 9.82 -26.33
CA GLU A 66 -14.49 8.57 -27.12
C GLU A 66 -15.88 7.93 -27.27
N GLY A 67 -16.87 8.44 -26.53
CA GLY A 67 -18.26 7.99 -26.62
C GLY A 67 -18.54 6.64 -25.94
N MET A 68 -17.70 6.23 -24.98
CA MET A 68 -17.94 5.05 -24.16
C MET A 68 -19.26 5.17 -23.41
N ASN A 69 -20.07 4.12 -23.45
CA ASN A 69 -21.31 4.06 -22.70
C ASN A 69 -21.01 3.95 -21.20
N PRO A 70 -21.44 4.90 -20.35
CA PRO A 70 -21.14 4.85 -18.91
C PRO A 70 -21.65 3.60 -18.21
N LYS A 71 -22.69 2.94 -18.75
CA LYS A 71 -23.25 1.70 -18.19
C LYS A 71 -22.33 0.49 -18.37
N GLU A 72 -21.29 0.62 -19.18
CA GLU A 72 -20.30 -0.44 -19.46
C GLU A 72 -18.99 -0.20 -18.70
N VAL A 73 -18.93 0.84 -17.85
CA VAL A 73 -17.74 1.20 -17.08
C VAL A 73 -17.77 0.56 -15.71
N GLU A 74 -16.68 -0.15 -15.38
CA GLU A 74 -16.37 -0.62 -14.03
C GLU A 74 -15.10 0.10 -13.54
N ALA A 75 -15.24 1.03 -12.60
CA ALA A 75 -14.13 1.83 -12.09
C ALA A 75 -13.63 1.26 -10.76
N HIS A 76 -12.41 0.70 -10.75
CA HIS A 76 -11.81 0.10 -9.57
C HIS A 76 -10.43 0.69 -9.27
N ILE A 77 -10.18 0.98 -8.00
CA ILE A 77 -8.87 1.34 -7.46
C ILE A 77 -8.47 0.24 -6.49
N PHE A 78 -7.36 -0.44 -6.75
CA PHE A 78 -6.82 -1.46 -5.85
C PHE A 78 -5.71 -0.86 -4.98
N LEU A 79 -5.86 -0.98 -3.67
CA LEU A 79 -4.79 -0.69 -2.71
C LEU A 79 -4.45 -1.94 -1.90
N ALA A 80 -3.21 -2.02 -1.45
CA ALA A 80 -2.73 -3.13 -0.63
C ALA A 80 -2.23 -2.65 0.75
N PRO A 81 -3.04 -1.88 1.52
CA PRO A 81 -2.74 -1.60 2.92
C PRO A 81 -2.79 -2.92 3.71
N ASN A 82 -2.20 -2.94 4.89
CA ASN A 82 -2.30 -4.09 5.79
C ASN A 82 -2.65 -3.59 7.20
N ALA A 83 -3.74 -4.11 7.77
CA ALA A 83 -4.26 -3.70 9.07
C ALA A 83 -3.69 -4.53 10.24
N ILE A 84 -3.18 -5.74 9.98
CA ILE A 84 -2.73 -6.68 11.02
C ILE A 84 -1.36 -6.31 11.59
N ASP A 85 -0.38 -6.06 10.71
CA ASP A 85 1.02 -5.91 11.14
C ASP A 85 1.34 -4.54 11.74
N TYR A 86 0.48 -3.55 11.47
CA TYR A 86 0.58 -2.20 12.00
C TYR A 86 -0.75 -1.81 12.63
N SER A 87 -1.00 -2.35 13.84
CA SER A 87 -2.24 -2.12 14.61
C SER A 87 -2.62 -0.64 14.80
N GLY A 88 -1.71 0.29 14.49
CA GLY A 88 -1.87 1.72 14.69
C GLY A 88 -2.24 2.56 13.46
N TYR A 89 -2.00 2.15 12.20
CA TYR A 89 -2.11 3.09 11.07
C TYR A 89 -3.57 3.43 10.78
N PRO A 90 -4.01 4.70 11.01
CA PRO A 90 -5.42 5.05 10.86
C PRO A 90 -5.91 4.91 9.42
N ASP A 91 -5.03 5.16 8.45
CA ASP A 91 -5.28 5.11 7.01
C ASP A 91 -5.05 3.72 6.39
N CYS A 92 -4.97 2.67 7.21
CA CYS A 92 -4.89 1.27 6.78
C CYS A 92 -6.08 0.42 7.25
N ARG A 93 -7.10 1.03 7.89
CA ARG A 93 -8.21 0.31 8.51
C ARG A 93 -9.40 0.13 7.55
N PRO A 94 -10.12 -0.99 7.59
CA PRO A 94 -11.29 -1.20 6.74
C PRO A 94 -12.33 -0.07 6.83
N GLU A 95 -12.65 0.41 8.04
CA GLU A 95 -13.64 1.48 8.23
C GLU A 95 -13.24 2.81 7.60
N TYR A 96 -11.94 3.07 7.48
CA TYR A 96 -11.43 4.25 6.78
C TYR A 96 -11.73 4.15 5.27
N TYR A 97 -11.48 3.00 4.65
CA TYR A 97 -11.72 2.81 3.21
C TYR A 97 -13.21 2.87 2.87
N GLU A 98 -14.09 2.38 3.75
CA GLU A 98 -15.55 2.54 3.56
C GLU A 98 -15.95 4.02 3.51
N LYS A 99 -15.41 4.85 4.42
CA LYS A 99 -15.69 6.30 4.43
C LYS A 99 -15.05 7.05 3.27
N MET A 100 -13.90 6.59 2.80
CA MET A 100 -13.28 7.16 1.61
C MET A 100 -14.09 6.84 0.35
N ARG A 101 -14.62 5.61 0.21
CA ARG A 101 -15.50 5.25 -0.91
C ARG A 101 -16.75 6.13 -0.96
N GLU A 102 -17.45 6.31 0.18
CA GLU A 102 -18.60 7.22 0.29
C GLU A 102 -18.22 8.65 -0.14
N SER A 103 -17.05 9.13 0.30
CA SER A 103 -16.57 10.49 0.00
C SER A 103 -16.21 10.67 -1.48
N LEU A 104 -15.60 9.67 -2.10
CA LEU A 104 -15.26 9.68 -3.53
C LEU A 104 -16.50 9.70 -4.41
N GLU A 105 -17.53 8.91 -4.06
CA GLU A 105 -18.81 8.96 -4.77
C GLU A 105 -19.41 10.37 -4.72
N LEU A 106 -19.53 10.96 -3.53
CA LEU A 106 -20.11 12.30 -3.38
C LEU A 106 -19.30 13.40 -4.09
N GLY A 107 -17.98 13.24 -4.17
CA GLY A 107 -17.07 14.22 -4.78
C GLY A 107 -16.87 14.08 -6.30
N SER A 108 -17.31 12.97 -6.91
CA SER A 108 -16.97 12.64 -8.30
C SER A 108 -18.04 13.08 -9.31
N LYS A 109 -17.57 13.58 -10.47
CA LYS A 109 -18.39 13.81 -11.67
C LYS A 109 -18.93 12.49 -12.23
N LEU A 110 -18.13 11.41 -12.19
CA LEU A 110 -18.55 10.06 -12.60
C LEU A 110 -19.84 9.63 -11.91
N TRP A 111 -19.91 9.78 -10.59
CA TRP A 111 -21.11 9.44 -9.85
C TRP A 111 -22.25 10.44 -10.08
N THR A 112 -21.95 11.72 -9.93
CA THR A 112 -23.00 12.76 -9.92
C THR A 112 -23.70 12.88 -11.27
N GLN A 113 -22.98 12.76 -12.39
CA GLN A 113 -23.53 12.90 -13.75
C GLN A 113 -23.80 11.55 -14.43
N TYR A 114 -22.89 10.58 -14.29
CA TYR A 114 -22.92 9.34 -15.08
C TYR A 114 -23.38 8.10 -14.31
N LYS A 115 -23.53 8.20 -12.98
CA LYS A 115 -23.87 7.08 -12.09
C LYS A 115 -22.87 5.92 -12.12
N VAL A 116 -21.61 6.25 -12.40
CA VAL A 116 -20.48 5.31 -12.32
C VAL A 116 -19.91 5.38 -10.91
N HIS A 117 -19.83 4.24 -10.23
CA HIS A 117 -19.23 4.10 -8.91
C HIS A 117 -17.72 3.98 -9.02
N ILE A 118 -16.98 4.64 -8.12
CA ILE A 118 -15.54 4.40 -7.92
C ILE A 118 -15.40 3.40 -6.78
N ASN A 119 -15.06 2.16 -7.12
CA ASN A 119 -14.84 1.09 -6.14
C ASN A 119 -13.40 1.15 -5.62
N VAL A 120 -13.24 0.99 -4.30
CA VAL A 120 -11.93 0.92 -3.65
C VAL A 120 -11.77 -0.47 -3.06
N GLU A 121 -10.84 -1.24 -3.62
CA GLU A 121 -10.62 -2.64 -3.30
C GLU A 121 -9.35 -2.81 -2.48
N THR A 122 -9.45 -3.51 -1.34
CA THR A 122 -8.32 -3.75 -0.42
C THR A 122 -8.12 -5.25 -0.15
N PRO A 123 -7.79 -6.04 -1.19
CA PRO A 123 -7.96 -7.50 -1.18
C PRO A 123 -7.11 -8.28 -0.16
N ILE A 124 -6.09 -7.64 0.41
CA ILE A 124 -5.17 -8.26 1.38
C ILE A 124 -5.11 -7.52 2.72
N ILE A 125 -6.06 -6.63 2.99
CA ILE A 125 -6.03 -5.75 4.17
C ILE A 125 -6.06 -6.52 5.50
N GLU A 126 -6.75 -7.66 5.52
CA GLU A 126 -6.89 -8.56 6.67
C GLU A 126 -5.98 -9.80 6.57
N PHE A 127 -5.04 -9.85 5.61
CA PHE A 127 -4.14 -11.00 5.49
C PHE A 127 -2.93 -10.81 6.39
N SER A 128 -2.48 -11.88 7.03
CA SER A 128 -1.15 -11.98 7.65
C SER A 128 -0.04 -11.95 6.59
N LYS A 129 1.20 -11.68 6.98
CA LYS A 129 2.34 -11.77 6.05
C LYS A 129 2.51 -13.17 5.45
N ALA A 130 2.22 -14.22 6.21
CA ALA A 130 2.21 -15.59 5.71
C ALA A 130 1.17 -15.79 4.62
N GLU A 131 -0.09 -15.38 4.85
CA GLU A 131 -1.15 -15.47 3.85
C GLU A 131 -0.85 -14.64 2.59
N ILE A 132 -0.22 -13.47 2.74
CA ILE A 132 0.25 -12.67 1.59
C ILE A 132 1.34 -13.41 0.81
N ALA A 133 2.30 -14.04 1.49
CA ALA A 133 3.35 -14.83 0.85
C ALA A 133 2.75 -16.03 0.09
N GLU A 134 1.86 -16.78 0.75
CA GLU A 134 1.14 -17.92 0.14
C GLU A 134 0.30 -17.50 -1.07
N LEU A 135 -0.42 -16.38 -0.97
CA LEU A 135 -1.15 -15.80 -2.09
C LEU A 135 -0.22 -15.49 -3.26
N GLY A 136 0.89 -14.80 -3.00
CA GLY A 136 1.90 -14.47 -4.00
C GLY A 136 2.43 -15.71 -4.72
N LYS A 137 2.74 -16.77 -3.97
CA LYS A 137 3.15 -18.07 -4.53
C LYS A 137 2.04 -18.71 -5.37
N ARG A 138 0.80 -18.71 -4.87
CA ARG A 138 -0.37 -19.31 -5.55
C ARG A 138 -0.65 -18.65 -6.90
N ILE A 139 -0.56 -17.33 -6.98
CA ILE A 139 -0.81 -16.57 -8.21
C ILE A 139 0.43 -16.38 -9.09
N GLN A 140 1.56 -16.97 -8.71
CA GLN A 140 2.85 -16.82 -9.40
C GLN A 140 3.26 -15.34 -9.56
N ALA A 141 3.05 -14.54 -8.51
CA ALA A 141 3.51 -13.16 -8.49
C ALA A 141 5.05 -13.10 -8.59
N PRO A 142 5.63 -12.09 -9.27
CA PRO A 142 7.08 -11.95 -9.44
C PRO A 142 7.75 -11.41 -8.17
N ILE A 143 7.61 -12.15 -7.07
CA ILE A 143 8.04 -11.76 -5.73
C ILE A 143 9.55 -11.51 -5.64
N GLU A 144 10.34 -12.22 -6.43
CA GLU A 144 11.79 -12.08 -6.58
C GLU A 144 12.23 -10.74 -7.19
N HIS A 145 11.27 -9.92 -7.65
CA HIS A 145 11.48 -8.56 -8.13
C HIS A 145 10.92 -7.49 -7.16
N THR A 146 10.33 -7.90 -6.04
CA THR A 146 9.76 -6.98 -5.04
C THR A 146 10.80 -6.50 -4.05
N TRP A 147 10.51 -5.37 -3.40
CA TRP A 147 11.37 -4.78 -2.39
C TRP A 147 10.57 -4.28 -1.19
N SER A 148 11.04 -4.60 0.02
CA SER A 148 10.38 -4.20 1.28
C SER A 148 11.28 -3.33 2.17
N CYS A 149 12.60 -3.45 2.06
CA CYS A 149 13.54 -2.79 2.96
C CYS A 149 13.45 -1.25 2.91
N TYR A 150 13.38 -0.60 4.08
CA TYR A 150 13.32 0.86 4.18
C TYR A 150 14.63 1.58 3.80
N LYS A 151 15.78 0.92 3.90
CA LYS A 151 17.10 1.54 3.70
C LYS A 151 17.57 1.58 2.24
N GLY A 152 16.82 0.96 1.32
CA GLY A 152 17.25 0.80 -0.08
C GLY A 152 18.58 0.03 -0.20
N GLY A 153 19.29 0.24 -1.31
CA GLY A 153 20.55 -0.45 -1.62
C GLY A 153 20.38 -1.63 -2.56
N ASN A 154 21.40 -2.48 -2.65
CA ASN A 154 21.42 -3.66 -3.54
C ASN A 154 20.87 -4.93 -2.88
N GLU A 155 20.86 -4.98 -1.55
CA GLU A 155 20.37 -6.13 -0.75
C GLU A 155 19.52 -5.61 0.42
N PRO A 156 18.46 -6.33 0.85
CA PRO A 156 17.69 -5.96 2.04
C PRO A 156 18.60 -5.90 3.28
N CYS A 157 18.41 -4.89 4.14
CA CYS A 157 19.30 -4.68 5.28
C CYS A 157 19.17 -5.71 6.41
N GLY A 158 18.12 -6.54 6.40
CA GLY A 158 17.85 -7.55 7.42
C GLY A 158 17.32 -7.02 8.77
N GLY A 159 17.69 -5.81 9.19
CA GLY A 159 17.41 -5.31 10.55
C GLY A 159 16.30 -4.25 10.68
N CYS A 160 15.71 -3.73 9.60
CA CYS A 160 14.57 -2.81 9.71
C CYS A 160 13.25 -3.58 9.88
N ASP A 161 12.23 -2.96 10.47
CA ASP A 161 10.94 -3.63 10.73
C ASP A 161 10.35 -4.33 9.50
N SER A 162 10.43 -3.70 8.32
CA SER A 162 9.90 -4.32 7.09
C SER A 162 10.67 -5.57 6.66
N CYS A 163 11.99 -5.64 6.91
CA CYS A 163 12.76 -6.86 6.65
C CYS A 163 12.39 -7.96 7.66
N ILE A 164 12.26 -7.61 8.94
CA ILE A 164 11.87 -8.53 10.01
C ILE A 164 10.50 -9.13 9.72
N LEU A 165 9.50 -8.30 9.41
CA LEU A 165 8.14 -8.74 9.07
C LEU A 165 8.10 -9.61 7.81
N ARG A 166 8.90 -9.27 6.79
CA ARG A 166 9.00 -10.08 5.57
C ARG A 166 9.59 -11.45 5.88
N ALA A 167 10.70 -11.51 6.62
CA ALA A 167 11.35 -12.76 6.99
C ALA A 167 10.40 -13.67 7.79
N LYS A 168 9.72 -13.11 8.80
CA LYS A 168 8.71 -13.80 9.59
C LYS A 168 7.56 -14.35 8.74
N GLY A 169 7.07 -13.56 7.78
CA GLY A 169 6.01 -14.01 6.86
C GLY A 169 6.40 -15.24 6.03
N TYR A 170 7.63 -15.29 5.52
CA TYR A 170 8.11 -16.47 4.78
C TYR A 170 8.41 -17.66 5.67
N GLU A 171 8.94 -17.41 6.87
CA GLU A 171 9.13 -18.46 7.89
C GLU A 171 7.80 -19.14 8.24
N GLU A 172 6.76 -18.35 8.54
CA GLU A 172 5.43 -18.85 8.87
C GLU A 172 4.75 -19.54 7.68
N ALA A 173 4.96 -19.05 6.46
CA ALA A 173 4.44 -19.67 5.24
C ALA A 173 5.17 -20.98 4.83
N GLY A 174 6.30 -21.29 5.47
CA GLY A 174 7.01 -22.56 5.28
C GLY A 174 7.72 -22.70 3.92
N PHE A 175 8.11 -21.59 3.28
CA PHE A 175 8.92 -21.64 2.04
C PHE A 175 9.89 -20.44 1.96
N PRO A 176 11.04 -20.59 1.28
CA PRO A 176 12.07 -19.55 1.27
C PRO A 176 11.61 -18.29 0.51
N ASP A 177 12.07 -17.12 0.96
CA ASP A 177 11.82 -15.84 0.31
C ASP A 177 12.40 -15.81 -1.12
N PRO A 178 11.57 -15.68 -2.18
CA PRO A 178 12.04 -15.69 -3.56
C PRO A 178 13.10 -14.62 -3.88
N LEU A 179 13.05 -13.46 -3.22
CA LEU A 179 14.07 -12.41 -3.39
C LEU A 179 15.42 -12.89 -2.84
N LEU A 180 15.43 -13.49 -1.64
CA LEU A 180 16.65 -13.97 -1.02
C LEU A 180 17.22 -15.17 -1.78
N VAL A 181 16.37 -16.07 -2.29
CA VAL A 181 16.80 -17.17 -3.18
C VAL A 181 17.53 -16.61 -4.40
N LYS A 182 16.93 -15.63 -5.09
CA LYS A 182 17.53 -14.98 -6.27
C LYS A 182 18.86 -14.30 -5.96
N LEU A 183 19.01 -13.73 -4.77
CA LEU A 183 20.26 -13.12 -4.30
C LEU A 183 21.29 -14.13 -3.76
N GLY A 184 20.96 -15.43 -3.68
CA GLY A 184 21.84 -16.46 -3.13
C GLY A 184 22.00 -16.36 -1.60
N LYS A 185 20.95 -15.95 -0.89
CA LYS A 185 20.94 -15.66 0.56
C LYS A 185 19.91 -16.48 1.36
N ALA A 186 19.21 -17.40 0.71
CA ALA A 186 18.18 -18.26 1.32
C ALA A 186 18.74 -19.62 1.75
#